data_AF-R5CG08-F1
#
_entry.id   AF-R5CG08-F1
#
_cell.length_a   1.000
_cell.length_b   1.000
_cell.length_c   1.000
_cell.angle_alpha   90.00
_cell.angle_beta   90.00
_cell.angle_gamma   90.00
#
_symmetry.space_group_name_H-M   'P 1'
#
loop_
_entity.id
_entity.type
_entity.pdbx_description
1 polymer ?
#
loop_
_entity_poly.entity_id
_entity_poly.type
_entity_poly.pdbx_seq_one_letter_code
_entity_poly.pdbx_strand_id
1 'polypeptide(L)'
;MSVWILLFLCMMTMPLVAAMLHCNLKKGKILEIRQDYVRNARYFGKRFAELIEKALPDMKDGVITLSRKEEVQESLEGQTFPEKDVEKLIIARETVFCPKESGLSFHKEIYSEKDALFVQEDMYLRAVYSKKRILFGNGVRLLRWADAEEAVVIYDGCELGRRVSSGNQLVIGFDNTFQSLYAPVIRIGQRPEDPDDFMETRDYRIFRLPVITDVKFNRHYIHDDMISESGTVPYTIISRGDVKVIEDLILQGDIHSDGAVRIMEGAVVLGNIFAEKDVLLERNTSVLGNVFTQGNVILEEGASVGQPDRISSVIARDRIRFQGGNYVFGYVAAEGGGSVLKADREAAKEYRFPKEMVHREILTFRDLDEYLGVDMQGFRLDLHLKEAVIPDGAAAIPASQFFGCRNLGRVRLPKTISVVSDYAFADCIGLRLQGDPAELLLKRIGTSAFENCRELTFSSLPDSLEEIGGAAFAGCTMLQQLIFPDDAMLKRVGDHAFRDCARLEKVSLPDGVEYVGVSAFSGCCSLEEISMSVKIKDQRGIAELKEICPKARIIFRPVKKEDTSGSMTDVRDEGGKESENETG
;
A
#
# COMPACT_ATOMS: atom_id res chain seq x y z
N MET A 1 -41.18 46.51 -24.77
CA MET A 1 -39.96 45.77 -25.15
C MET A 1 -39.15 45.33 -23.92
N SER A 2 -38.97 46.20 -22.92
CA SER A 2 -38.15 45.93 -21.73
C SER A 2 -38.65 44.81 -20.80
N VAL A 3 -39.97 44.63 -20.65
CA VAL A 3 -40.54 43.56 -19.78
C VAL A 3 -40.30 42.16 -20.36
N TRP A 4 -40.41 42.01 -21.68
CA TRP A 4 -40.19 40.73 -22.36
C TRP A 4 -38.72 40.31 -22.37
N ILE A 5 -37.80 41.28 -22.46
CA ILE A 5 -36.36 41.02 -22.31
C ILE A 5 -36.04 40.56 -20.88
N LEU A 6 -36.67 41.19 -19.87
CA LEU A 6 -36.49 40.79 -18.48
C LEU A 6 -37.02 39.38 -18.20
N LEU A 7 -38.19 39.04 -18.75
CA LEU A 7 -38.79 37.71 -18.67
C LEU A 7 -37.91 36.66 -19.35
N PHE A 8 -37.36 36.97 -20.52
CA PHE A 8 -36.44 36.10 -21.25
C PHE A 8 -35.12 35.89 -20.48
N LEU A 9 -34.57 36.94 -19.89
CA LEU A 9 -33.37 36.84 -19.04
C LEU A 9 -33.65 36.01 -17.78
N CYS A 10 -34.80 36.18 -17.13
CA CYS A 10 -35.23 35.34 -16.01
C CYS A 10 -35.37 33.87 -16.42
N MET A 11 -35.94 33.59 -17.60
CA MET A 11 -36.07 32.22 -18.10
C MET A 11 -34.73 31.56 -18.46
N MET A 12 -33.72 32.32 -18.90
CA MET A 12 -32.38 31.79 -19.16
C MET A 12 -31.54 31.61 -17.89
N THR A 13 -31.73 32.46 -16.88
CA THR A 13 -30.95 32.44 -15.64
C THR A 13 -31.50 31.46 -14.62
N MET A 14 -32.81 31.22 -14.58
CA MET A 14 -33.45 30.28 -13.66
C MET A 14 -32.92 28.83 -13.75
N PRO A 15 -32.75 28.22 -14.94
CA PRO A 15 -32.15 26.89 -15.05
C PRO A 15 -30.70 26.84 -14.56
N LEU A 16 -29.95 27.91 -14.76
CA LEU A 16 -28.56 28.06 -14.31
C LEU A 16 -28.48 28.21 -12.79
N VAL A 17 -29.39 28.98 -12.19
CA VAL A 17 -29.54 29.12 -10.73
C VAL A 17 -30.02 27.81 -10.12
N ALA A 18 -30.98 27.12 -10.74
CA ALA A 18 -31.46 25.81 -10.31
C ALA A 18 -30.35 24.75 -10.41
N ALA A 19 -29.54 24.77 -11.48
CA ALA A 19 -28.38 23.90 -11.64
C ALA A 19 -27.29 24.22 -10.61
N MET A 20 -27.01 25.50 -10.32
CA MET A 20 -26.09 25.90 -9.25
C MET A 20 -26.61 25.48 -7.86
N LEU A 21 -27.90 25.67 -7.57
CA LEU A 21 -28.53 25.20 -6.34
C LEU A 21 -28.46 23.67 -6.25
N HIS A 22 -28.71 22.95 -7.35
CA HIS A 22 -28.63 21.50 -7.38
C HIS A 22 -27.18 21.00 -7.23
N CYS A 23 -26.19 21.66 -7.84
CA CYS A 23 -24.76 21.38 -7.64
C CYS A 23 -24.32 21.70 -6.21
N ASN A 24 -24.78 22.80 -5.61
CA ASN A 24 -24.47 23.16 -4.22
C ASN A 24 -25.17 22.24 -3.21
N LEU A 25 -26.36 21.71 -3.54
CA LEU A 25 -27.05 20.67 -2.77
C LEU A 25 -26.45 19.26 -2.97
N LYS A 26 -25.68 19.06 -4.05
CA LYS A 26 -24.87 17.86 -4.33
C LYS A 26 -23.41 17.98 -3.85
N LYS A 27 -23.07 18.93 -2.97
CA LYS A 27 -21.90 18.74 -2.10
C LYS A 27 -22.20 17.50 -1.27
N GLY A 28 -21.49 16.41 -1.58
CA GLY A 28 -21.77 15.04 -1.14
C GLY A 28 -22.40 15.02 0.24
N LYS A 29 -23.68 14.63 0.29
CA LYS A 29 -24.23 14.16 1.56
C LYS A 29 -23.30 13.04 1.98
N ILE A 30 -22.59 13.25 3.08
CA ILE A 30 -21.95 12.16 3.80
C ILE A 30 -23.05 11.12 3.92
N LEU A 31 -22.82 9.97 3.29
CA LEU A 31 -23.67 8.82 3.45
C LEU A 31 -23.46 8.41 4.91
N GLU A 32 -24.28 8.95 5.81
CA GLU A 32 -24.45 8.38 7.13
C GLU A 32 -25.09 7.02 6.92
N ILE A 33 -24.24 6.03 6.70
CA ILE A 33 -24.61 4.64 6.80
C ILE A 33 -25.06 4.49 8.25
N ARG A 34 -26.37 4.39 8.49
CA ARG A 34 -26.90 3.92 9.76
C ARG A 34 -26.30 2.55 10.03
N GLN A 35 -25.26 2.49 10.85
CA GLN A 35 -24.60 1.26 11.28
C GLN A 35 -25.55 0.35 12.09
N ASP A 36 -26.71 0.89 12.47
CA ASP A 36 -27.78 0.31 13.26
C ASP A 36 -28.81 -0.49 12.44
N TYR A 37 -28.75 -0.48 11.09
CA TYR A 37 -29.59 -1.34 10.25
C TYR A 37 -28.87 -2.62 9.78
N VAL A 38 -28.33 -3.39 10.74
CA VAL A 38 -27.75 -4.70 10.43
C VAL A 38 -28.88 -5.71 10.27
N ARG A 39 -29.22 -6.07 9.02
CA ARG A 39 -29.89 -7.35 8.77
C ARG A 39 -28.94 -8.43 9.28
N ASN A 40 -29.19 -8.96 10.48
CA ASN A 40 -28.36 -10.01 11.09
C ASN A 40 -28.00 -11.05 10.03
N ALA A 41 -26.72 -11.20 9.73
CA ALA A 41 -26.26 -12.06 8.65
C ALA A 41 -26.73 -13.51 8.85
N ARG A 42 -26.89 -13.93 10.10
CA ARG A 42 -27.37 -15.26 10.53
C ARG A 42 -28.89 -15.34 10.72
N TYR A 43 -29.65 -14.29 10.37
CA TYR A 43 -31.10 -14.21 10.62
C TYR A 43 -31.87 -15.41 10.08
N PHE A 44 -31.63 -15.82 8.83
CA PHE A 44 -32.40 -16.89 8.19
C PHE A 44 -32.22 -18.23 8.91
N GLY A 45 -30.98 -18.63 9.18
CA GLY A 45 -30.67 -19.85 9.91
C GLY A 45 -31.30 -19.86 11.30
N LYS A 46 -31.08 -18.78 12.07
CA LYS A 46 -31.62 -18.66 13.43
C LYS A 46 -33.15 -18.68 13.48
N ARG A 47 -33.82 -17.94 12.60
CA ARG A 47 -35.30 -17.96 12.54
C ARG A 47 -35.84 -19.31 12.09
N PHE A 48 -35.19 -19.97 11.15
CA PHE A 48 -35.57 -21.32 10.75
C PHE A 48 -35.43 -22.30 11.91
N ALA A 49 -34.30 -22.29 12.62
CA ALA A 49 -34.07 -23.12 13.79
C ALA A 49 -35.12 -22.88 14.89
N GLU A 50 -35.38 -21.62 15.24
CA GLU A 50 -36.42 -21.23 16.21
C GLU A 50 -37.81 -21.75 15.81
N LEU A 51 -38.15 -21.70 14.51
CA LEU A 51 -39.43 -22.21 14.00
C LEU A 51 -39.53 -23.74 14.13
N ILE A 52 -38.45 -24.46 13.80
CA ILE A 52 -38.40 -25.92 13.93
C ILE A 52 -38.51 -26.33 15.39
N GLU A 53 -37.70 -25.75 16.27
CA GLU A 53 -37.69 -26.06 17.71
C GLU A 53 -39.04 -25.83 18.36
N LYS A 54 -39.75 -24.76 17.97
CA LYS A 54 -41.08 -24.47 18.48
C LYS A 54 -42.12 -25.48 17.99
N ALA A 55 -41.99 -25.98 16.76
CA ALA A 55 -42.96 -26.89 16.15
C ALA A 55 -42.68 -28.37 16.42
N LEU A 56 -41.45 -28.73 16.82
CA LEU A 56 -41.01 -30.09 17.11
C LEU A 56 -41.90 -30.81 18.15
N PRO A 57 -42.28 -30.20 19.29
CA PRO A 57 -43.15 -30.85 20.28
C PRO A 57 -44.54 -31.23 19.75
N ASP A 58 -45.03 -30.53 18.73
CA ASP A 58 -46.36 -30.73 18.14
C ASP A 58 -46.35 -31.66 16.91
N MET A 59 -45.18 -32.21 16.54
CA MET A 59 -45.04 -33.10 15.39
C MET A 59 -45.82 -34.40 15.59
N LYS A 60 -46.61 -34.80 14.58
CA LYS A 60 -47.39 -36.05 14.59
C LYS A 60 -47.25 -36.77 13.26
N ASP A 61 -47.05 -38.08 13.31
CA ASP A 61 -46.97 -38.98 12.15
C ASP A 61 -45.99 -38.48 11.04
N GLY A 62 -44.86 -37.89 11.44
CA GLY A 62 -43.87 -37.35 10.50
C GLY A 62 -44.32 -36.09 9.77
N VAL A 63 -45.31 -35.36 10.28
CA VAL A 63 -45.79 -34.10 9.73
C VAL A 63 -45.62 -32.99 10.77
N ILE A 64 -45.03 -31.87 10.34
CA ILE A 64 -44.87 -30.66 11.15
C ILE A 64 -45.64 -29.50 10.51
N THR A 65 -46.17 -28.60 11.34
CA THR A 65 -46.83 -27.38 10.84
C THR A 65 -45.93 -26.18 11.13
N LEU A 66 -45.35 -25.63 10.06
CA LEU A 66 -44.61 -24.36 10.10
C LEU A 66 -45.54 -23.24 9.62
N SER A 67 -45.21 -22.58 8.51
CA SER A 67 -46.15 -21.71 7.78
C SER A 67 -47.22 -22.50 7.00
N ARG A 68 -46.94 -23.78 6.75
CA ARG A 68 -47.83 -24.79 6.16
C ARG A 68 -47.45 -26.17 6.70
N LYS A 69 -48.26 -27.18 6.39
CA LYS A 69 -47.93 -28.57 6.68
C LYS A 69 -46.76 -29.01 5.79
N GLU A 70 -45.75 -29.62 6.41
CA GLU A 70 -44.57 -30.15 5.74
C GLU A 70 -44.35 -31.59 6.21
N GLU A 71 -44.01 -32.48 5.27
CA GLU A 71 -43.60 -33.84 5.59
C GLU A 71 -42.14 -33.86 6.03
N VAL A 72 -41.87 -34.60 7.09
CA VAL A 72 -40.58 -34.69 7.77
C VAL A 72 -40.08 -36.12 7.70
N GLN A 73 -38.77 -36.24 7.45
CA GLN A 73 -38.02 -37.47 7.66
C GLN A 73 -37.01 -37.23 8.76
N GLU A 74 -37.16 -37.94 9.88
CA GLU A 74 -36.14 -37.96 10.92
C GLU A 74 -34.96 -38.82 10.47
N SER A 75 -33.75 -38.31 10.69
CA SER A 75 -32.51 -39.00 10.33
C SER A 75 -31.95 -39.80 11.50
N LEU A 76 -31.55 -41.03 11.19
CA LEU A 76 -30.84 -41.93 12.10
C LEU A 76 -29.36 -42.05 11.68
N GLU A 77 -28.53 -42.55 12.59
CA GLU A 77 -27.11 -42.75 12.31
C GLU A 77 -26.91 -43.71 11.13
N GLY A 78 -26.12 -43.28 10.14
CA GLY A 78 -25.79 -44.11 8.98
C GLY A 78 -26.97 -44.42 8.06
N GLN A 79 -28.05 -43.64 8.13
CA GLN A 79 -29.22 -43.75 7.26
C GLN A 79 -28.83 -43.65 5.79
N THR A 80 -29.51 -44.45 4.98
CA THR A 80 -29.43 -44.44 3.52
C THR A 80 -30.71 -43.87 2.92
N PHE A 81 -30.59 -43.19 1.79
CA PHE A 81 -31.68 -42.60 1.02
C PHE A 81 -31.94 -43.47 -0.22
N PRO A 82 -33.09 -44.17 -0.29
CA PRO A 82 -33.39 -45.05 -1.42
C PRO A 82 -33.65 -44.28 -2.72
N GLU A 83 -34.18 -43.06 -2.61
CA GLU A 83 -34.43 -42.14 -3.71
C GLU A 83 -33.35 -41.06 -3.73
N LYS A 84 -32.91 -40.67 -4.93
CA LYS A 84 -31.91 -39.61 -5.11
C LYS A 84 -32.48 -38.22 -4.82
N ASP A 85 -33.74 -38.01 -5.17
CA ASP A 85 -34.45 -36.76 -4.92
C ASP A 85 -35.23 -36.86 -3.60
N VAL A 86 -34.83 -36.02 -2.64
CA VAL A 86 -35.37 -36.00 -1.28
C VAL A 86 -36.27 -34.77 -1.14
N GLU A 87 -37.58 -35.01 -1.22
CA GLU A 87 -38.64 -33.97 -1.20
C GLU A 87 -39.13 -33.61 0.21
N LYS A 88 -38.60 -34.28 1.24
CA LYS A 88 -39.01 -34.12 2.65
C LYS A 88 -38.05 -33.22 3.43
N LEU A 89 -38.58 -32.53 4.43
CA LEU A 89 -37.78 -31.80 5.42
C LEU A 89 -36.98 -32.81 6.25
N ILE A 90 -35.67 -32.58 6.41
CA ILE A 90 -34.82 -33.49 7.20
C ILE A 90 -34.59 -32.92 8.59
N ILE A 91 -34.79 -33.75 9.62
CA ILE A 91 -34.50 -33.41 11.02
C ILE A 91 -33.54 -34.46 11.60
N ALA A 92 -32.34 -34.04 12.00
CA ALA A 92 -31.33 -34.88 12.65
C ALA A 92 -31.04 -34.35 14.07
N ARG A 93 -31.38 -35.11 15.11
CA ARG A 93 -31.27 -34.66 16.52
C ARG A 93 -30.14 -35.31 17.29
N GLU A 94 -30.08 -36.65 17.24
CA GLU A 94 -29.24 -37.41 18.17
C GLU A 94 -27.83 -37.67 17.64
N THR A 95 -27.68 -37.74 16.32
CA THR A 95 -26.46 -38.23 15.65
C THR A 95 -25.98 -37.23 14.61
N VAL A 96 -24.71 -37.38 14.21
CA VAL A 96 -24.12 -36.60 13.12
C VAL A 96 -24.86 -36.92 11.82
N PHE A 97 -25.34 -35.89 11.14
CA PHE A 97 -26.00 -36.06 9.85
C PHE A 97 -24.95 -36.20 8.76
N CYS A 98 -24.78 -37.41 8.22
CA CYS A 98 -23.79 -37.70 7.17
C CYS A 98 -24.37 -38.70 6.16
N PRO A 99 -25.00 -38.21 5.08
CA PRO A 99 -25.50 -39.07 4.00
C PRO A 99 -24.35 -39.86 3.36
N LYS A 100 -24.58 -41.14 3.09
CA LYS A 100 -23.54 -42.07 2.58
C LYS A 100 -23.52 -42.17 1.06
N GLU A 101 -24.56 -41.68 0.40
CA GLU A 101 -24.74 -41.76 -1.05
C GLU A 101 -24.34 -40.48 -1.76
N SER A 102 -23.72 -40.64 -2.93
CA SER A 102 -23.48 -39.56 -3.89
C SER A 102 -24.75 -39.22 -4.69
N GLY A 103 -24.79 -38.03 -5.28
CA GLY A 103 -25.84 -37.62 -6.20
C GLY A 103 -27.21 -37.37 -5.53
N LEU A 104 -27.23 -37.05 -4.23
CA LEU A 104 -28.48 -36.74 -3.52
C LEU A 104 -28.90 -35.29 -3.73
N SER A 105 -30.18 -35.08 -4.00
CA SER A 105 -30.81 -33.77 -4.18
C SER A 105 -31.85 -33.50 -3.09
N PHE A 106 -31.53 -32.61 -2.16
CA PHE A 106 -32.44 -32.21 -1.09
C PHE A 106 -33.23 -30.96 -1.50
N HIS A 107 -34.51 -31.14 -1.81
CA HIS A 107 -35.41 -30.08 -2.28
C HIS A 107 -36.08 -29.29 -1.15
N LYS A 108 -35.82 -29.67 0.11
CA LYS A 108 -36.26 -29.02 1.36
C LYS A 108 -35.08 -28.71 2.27
N GLU A 109 -35.36 -27.94 3.30
CA GLU A 109 -34.40 -27.52 4.31
C GLU A 109 -33.97 -28.70 5.22
N ILE A 110 -32.72 -28.68 5.66
CA ILE A 110 -32.14 -29.67 6.58
C ILE A 110 -31.89 -28.98 7.92
N TYR A 111 -32.35 -29.58 9.02
CA TYR A 111 -32.08 -29.13 10.38
C TYR A 111 -31.29 -30.21 11.12
N SER A 112 -30.12 -29.84 11.66
CA SER A 112 -29.28 -30.73 12.45
C SER A 112 -28.94 -30.13 13.82
N GLU A 113 -29.11 -30.91 14.88
CA GLU A 113 -28.65 -30.54 16.24
C GLU A 113 -27.18 -30.92 16.49
N LYS A 114 -26.62 -31.79 15.64
CA LYS A 114 -25.21 -32.21 15.62
C LYS A 114 -24.54 -31.70 14.35
N ASP A 115 -23.31 -32.15 14.09
CA ASP A 115 -22.62 -31.83 12.84
C ASP A 115 -23.42 -32.32 11.62
N ALA A 116 -23.38 -31.56 10.53
CA ALA A 116 -23.93 -31.95 9.23
C ALA A 116 -22.80 -32.02 8.20
N LEU A 117 -22.50 -33.22 7.73
CA LEU A 117 -21.35 -33.53 6.89
C LEU A 117 -21.82 -34.02 5.52
N PHE A 118 -21.48 -33.28 4.48
CA PHE A 118 -21.85 -33.56 3.10
C PHE A 118 -20.58 -33.92 2.31
N VAL A 119 -20.06 -35.12 2.56
CA VAL A 119 -18.74 -35.55 2.07
C VAL A 119 -18.77 -36.29 0.73
N GLN A 120 -19.96 -36.67 0.26
CA GLN A 120 -20.13 -37.39 -1.00
C GLN A 120 -20.19 -36.42 -2.18
N GLU A 121 -19.87 -36.92 -3.38
CA GLU A 121 -19.88 -36.13 -4.61
C GLU A 121 -21.31 -35.83 -5.10
N ASP A 122 -21.46 -34.78 -5.89
CA ASP A 122 -22.68 -34.37 -6.59
C ASP A 122 -23.90 -34.15 -5.68
N MET A 123 -23.69 -33.57 -4.49
CA MET A 123 -24.80 -33.25 -3.59
C MET A 123 -25.44 -31.89 -3.93
N TYR A 124 -26.77 -31.87 -4.04
CA TYR A 124 -27.56 -30.66 -4.19
C TYR A 124 -28.37 -30.38 -2.92
N LEU A 125 -28.20 -29.19 -2.34
CA LEU A 125 -28.82 -28.79 -1.09
C LEU A 125 -29.65 -27.53 -1.29
N ARG A 126 -30.92 -27.53 -0.87
CA ARG A 126 -31.71 -26.31 -0.84
C ARG A 126 -31.24 -25.34 0.23
N ALA A 127 -31.22 -25.79 1.49
CA ALA A 127 -30.69 -25.03 2.61
C ALA A 127 -30.39 -25.95 3.79
N VAL A 128 -29.46 -25.55 4.65
CA VAL A 128 -29.05 -26.35 5.81
C VAL A 128 -28.77 -25.47 7.04
N TYR A 129 -29.27 -25.90 8.19
CA TYR A 129 -28.93 -25.34 9.49
C TYR A 129 -28.32 -26.42 10.39
N SER A 130 -27.26 -26.06 11.11
CA SER A 130 -26.63 -26.91 12.12
C SER A 130 -26.40 -26.14 13.43
N LYS A 131 -26.77 -26.74 14.56
CA LYS A 131 -26.37 -26.24 15.89
C LYS A 131 -24.88 -26.45 16.20
N LYS A 132 -24.19 -27.22 15.35
CA LYS A 132 -22.76 -27.51 15.47
C LYS A 132 -22.05 -27.04 14.21
N ARG A 133 -21.35 -27.93 13.51
CA ARG A 133 -20.60 -27.60 12.31
C ARG A 133 -21.32 -28.06 11.05
N ILE A 134 -20.98 -27.43 9.93
CA ILE A 134 -21.32 -27.90 8.59
C ILE A 134 -20.03 -28.14 7.82
N LEU A 135 -19.96 -29.25 7.11
CA LEU A 135 -18.87 -29.56 6.18
C LEU A 135 -19.45 -29.83 4.80
N PHE A 136 -19.02 -29.07 3.81
CA PHE A 136 -19.26 -29.33 2.38
C PHE A 136 -18.00 -29.90 1.77
N GLY A 137 -18.07 -31.17 1.34
CA GLY A 137 -17.05 -31.81 0.52
C GLY A 137 -17.00 -31.21 -0.88
N ASN A 138 -16.21 -31.82 -1.76
CA ASN A 138 -16.01 -31.28 -3.10
C ASN A 138 -17.32 -31.26 -3.92
N GLY A 139 -17.53 -30.20 -4.69
CA GLY A 139 -18.60 -30.15 -5.69
C GLY A 139 -20.02 -30.01 -5.14
N VAL A 140 -20.19 -29.67 -3.86
CA VAL A 140 -21.53 -29.45 -3.28
C VAL A 140 -22.19 -28.21 -3.89
N ARG A 141 -23.46 -28.34 -4.29
CA ARG A 141 -24.27 -27.23 -4.81
C ARG A 141 -25.34 -26.82 -3.82
N LEU A 142 -25.25 -25.61 -3.30
CA LEU A 142 -26.21 -25.01 -2.38
C LEU A 142 -27.09 -24.00 -3.14
N LEU A 143 -28.42 -24.12 -3.02
CA LEU A 143 -29.34 -23.20 -3.69
C LEU A 143 -29.54 -21.89 -2.92
N ARG A 144 -29.85 -21.97 -1.62
CA ARG A 144 -30.31 -20.82 -0.83
C ARG A 144 -29.31 -20.42 0.24
N TRP A 145 -29.28 -21.14 1.35
CA TRP A 145 -28.48 -20.70 2.48
C TRP A 145 -27.99 -21.84 3.35
N ALA A 146 -26.86 -21.62 4.01
CA ALA A 146 -26.32 -22.52 5.02
C ALA A 146 -25.90 -21.71 6.24
N ASP A 147 -26.24 -22.18 7.44
CA ASP A 147 -25.83 -21.54 8.69
C ASP A 147 -25.46 -22.57 9.75
N ALA A 148 -24.34 -22.34 10.43
CA ALA A 148 -23.88 -23.15 11.54
C ALA A 148 -23.62 -22.29 12.78
N GLU A 149 -23.96 -22.77 13.98
CA GLU A 149 -23.62 -22.05 15.22
C GLU A 149 -22.12 -22.08 15.53
N GLU A 150 -21.40 -23.11 15.07
CA GLU A 150 -19.95 -23.22 15.29
C GLU A 150 -19.16 -22.85 14.02
N ALA A 151 -18.86 -23.83 13.15
CA ALA A 151 -18.01 -23.62 11.98
C ALA A 151 -18.67 -24.13 10.70
N VAL A 152 -18.41 -23.46 9.57
CA VAL A 152 -18.72 -23.97 8.24
C VAL A 152 -17.41 -24.18 7.49
N VAL A 153 -17.20 -25.41 7.02
CA VAL A 153 -16.00 -25.82 6.31
C VAL A 153 -16.40 -26.23 4.90
N ILE A 154 -15.71 -25.71 3.89
CA ILE A 154 -16.05 -25.87 2.49
C ILE A 154 -14.78 -26.26 1.74
N TYR A 155 -14.80 -27.44 1.12
CA TYR A 155 -13.73 -27.92 0.25
C TYR A 155 -13.83 -27.27 -1.14
N ASP A 156 -13.36 -27.93 -2.20
CA ASP A 156 -13.16 -27.28 -3.49
C ASP A 156 -14.39 -27.42 -4.41
N GLY A 157 -14.53 -26.46 -5.35
CA GLY A 157 -15.50 -26.59 -6.45
C GLY A 157 -16.98 -26.50 -6.06
N CYS A 158 -17.32 -25.91 -4.91
CA CYS A 158 -18.70 -25.77 -4.46
C CYS A 158 -19.39 -24.51 -5.03
N GLU A 159 -20.71 -24.59 -5.20
CA GLU A 159 -21.57 -23.46 -5.56
C GLU A 159 -22.39 -23.01 -4.33
N LEU A 160 -21.99 -21.92 -3.69
CA LEU A 160 -22.48 -21.51 -2.37
C LEU A 160 -23.66 -20.54 -2.42
N GLY A 161 -24.74 -20.90 -3.12
CA GLY A 161 -26.07 -20.28 -3.04
C GLY A 161 -26.14 -18.76 -2.83
N ARG A 162 -27.14 -18.33 -2.05
CA ARG A 162 -27.37 -16.90 -1.73
C ARG A 162 -26.59 -16.45 -0.51
N ARG A 163 -26.39 -17.32 0.49
CA ARG A 163 -25.76 -16.94 1.75
C ARG A 163 -25.18 -18.14 2.49
N VAL A 164 -23.94 -18.03 2.93
CA VAL A 164 -23.35 -18.97 3.90
C VAL A 164 -22.89 -18.19 5.11
N SER A 165 -23.26 -18.66 6.30
CA SER A 165 -22.88 -18.01 7.54
C SER A 165 -22.46 -18.97 8.64
N SER A 166 -21.64 -18.48 9.56
CA SER A 166 -21.08 -19.24 10.66
C SER A 166 -21.03 -18.40 11.93
N GLY A 167 -21.18 -19.03 13.09
CA GLY A 167 -21.09 -18.38 14.39
C GLY A 167 -19.66 -18.07 14.84
N ASN A 168 -18.68 -18.89 14.44
CA ASN A 168 -17.28 -18.73 14.85
C ASN A 168 -16.36 -18.49 13.65
N GLN A 169 -16.31 -19.45 12.72
CA GLN A 169 -15.38 -19.39 11.58
C GLN A 169 -15.94 -20.03 10.33
N LEU A 170 -15.48 -19.55 9.18
CA LEU A 170 -15.79 -20.10 7.88
C LEU A 170 -14.49 -20.34 7.11
N VAL A 171 -14.27 -21.57 6.65
CA VAL A 171 -13.07 -21.97 5.91
C VAL A 171 -13.47 -22.42 4.52
N ILE A 172 -12.90 -21.81 3.50
CA ILE A 172 -13.24 -22.06 2.09
C ILE A 172 -11.98 -22.42 1.31
N GLY A 173 -12.02 -23.59 0.66
CA GLY A 173 -11.04 -24.02 -0.32
C GLY A 173 -11.14 -23.27 -1.64
N PHE A 174 -10.65 -23.89 -2.70
CA PHE A 174 -10.50 -23.29 -4.02
C PHE A 174 -11.67 -23.59 -4.95
N ASP A 175 -11.75 -22.85 -6.04
CA ASP A 175 -12.69 -23.05 -7.14
C ASP A 175 -14.17 -22.96 -6.69
N ASN A 176 -14.42 -22.31 -5.55
CA ASN A 176 -15.73 -22.08 -4.98
C ASN A 176 -16.36 -20.79 -5.51
N THR A 177 -17.67 -20.79 -5.71
CA THR A 177 -18.45 -19.57 -6.01
C THR A 177 -19.41 -19.24 -4.87
N PHE A 178 -19.68 -17.97 -4.63
CA PHE A 178 -20.57 -17.52 -3.55
C PHE A 178 -21.29 -16.22 -3.90
N GLN A 179 -22.31 -15.86 -3.14
CA GLN A 179 -22.92 -14.51 -3.22
C GLN A 179 -22.72 -13.69 -1.95
N SER A 180 -22.83 -14.33 -0.79
CA SER A 180 -22.64 -13.67 0.51
C SER A 180 -22.10 -14.66 1.54
N LEU A 181 -21.12 -14.19 2.31
CA LEU A 181 -20.47 -14.94 3.37
C LEU A 181 -20.52 -14.12 4.67
N TYR A 182 -20.59 -14.81 5.81
CA TYR A 182 -20.44 -14.19 7.11
C TYR A 182 -19.81 -15.13 8.13
N ALA A 183 -18.76 -14.67 8.81
CA ALA A 183 -18.29 -15.25 10.05
C ALA A 183 -17.42 -14.21 10.79
N PRO A 184 -17.23 -14.35 12.11
CA PRO A 184 -16.20 -13.58 12.81
C PRO A 184 -14.82 -13.71 12.16
N VAL A 185 -14.48 -14.90 11.65
CA VAL A 185 -13.26 -15.16 10.88
C VAL A 185 -13.59 -15.95 9.62
N ILE A 186 -13.24 -15.41 8.45
CA ILE A 186 -13.37 -16.10 7.16
C ILE A 186 -11.98 -16.34 6.59
N ARG A 187 -11.60 -17.61 6.47
CA ARG A 187 -10.38 -18.10 5.82
C ARG A 187 -10.72 -18.50 4.40
N ILE A 188 -10.09 -17.87 3.40
CA ILE A 188 -10.47 -18.00 2.00
C ILE A 188 -9.29 -18.45 1.15
N GLY A 189 -9.48 -19.50 0.36
CA GLY A 189 -8.45 -20.08 -0.49
C GLY A 189 -7.40 -20.82 0.34
N GLN A 190 -7.85 -21.60 1.33
CA GLN A 190 -7.03 -22.45 2.18
C GLN A 190 -7.73 -23.78 2.37
N ARG A 191 -6.98 -24.88 2.47
CA ARG A 191 -7.61 -26.15 2.79
C ARG A 191 -7.96 -26.21 4.27
N PRO A 192 -9.06 -26.88 4.64
CA PRO A 192 -9.47 -27.02 6.04
C PRO A 192 -8.41 -27.66 6.94
N GLU A 193 -7.61 -28.56 6.38
CA GLU A 193 -6.49 -29.23 7.05
C GLU A 193 -5.25 -28.33 7.21
N ASP A 194 -5.16 -27.21 6.50
CA ASP A 194 -4.02 -26.31 6.60
C ASP A 194 -4.04 -25.58 7.96
N PRO A 195 -2.90 -25.51 8.67
CA PRO A 195 -2.80 -24.79 9.93
C PRO A 195 -3.08 -23.29 9.72
N ASP A 196 -3.70 -22.66 10.72
CA ASP A 196 -4.03 -21.23 10.68
C ASP A 196 -2.81 -20.38 11.10
N ASP A 197 -1.85 -20.23 10.20
CA ASP A 197 -0.58 -19.55 10.47
C ASP A 197 -0.65 -18.03 10.19
N PHE A 198 -1.84 -17.47 10.01
CA PHE A 198 -2.03 -16.05 9.67
C PHE A 198 -1.36 -15.10 10.65
N MET A 199 -1.52 -15.40 11.94
CA MET A 199 -0.98 -14.58 13.02
C MET A 199 0.50 -14.84 13.27
N GLU A 200 1.04 -15.96 12.78
CA GLU A 200 2.46 -16.34 12.92
C GLU A 200 3.33 -15.74 11.81
N THR A 201 2.76 -15.61 10.60
CA THR A 201 3.47 -15.11 9.41
C THR A 201 3.44 -13.58 9.28
N ARG A 202 2.58 -12.89 10.04
CA ARG A 202 2.41 -11.43 9.99
C ARG A 202 2.75 -10.76 11.30
N ASP A 203 3.12 -9.48 11.23
CA ASP A 203 3.28 -8.66 12.42
C ASP A 203 1.91 -8.42 13.09
N TYR A 204 1.60 -9.22 14.11
CA TYR A 204 0.34 -9.14 14.86
C TYR A 204 0.07 -7.76 15.48
N ARG A 205 1.10 -6.91 15.63
CA ARG A 205 0.95 -5.54 16.16
C ARG A 205 0.09 -4.69 15.24
N ILE A 206 0.08 -4.97 13.92
CA ILE A 206 -0.73 -4.24 12.93
C ILE A 206 -2.22 -4.36 13.27
N PHE A 207 -2.71 -5.55 13.59
CA PHE A 207 -4.13 -5.78 13.91
C PHE A 207 -4.57 -5.18 15.25
N ARG A 208 -3.63 -4.74 16.09
CA ARG A 208 -3.91 -4.02 17.34
C ARG A 208 -3.90 -2.50 17.16
N LEU A 209 -3.52 -2.01 15.98
CA LEU A 209 -3.55 -0.59 15.71
C LEU A 209 -5.00 -0.08 15.74
N PRO A 210 -5.25 1.09 16.37
CA PRO A 210 -6.57 1.66 16.38
C PRO A 210 -6.94 2.05 14.94
N VAL A 211 -8.09 1.59 14.46
CA VAL A 211 -8.70 2.14 13.24
C VAL A 211 -9.10 3.58 13.54
N ILE A 212 -8.50 4.53 12.83
CA ILE A 212 -8.69 5.94 13.09
C ILE A 212 -9.68 6.49 12.07
N THR A 213 -10.96 6.60 12.44
CA THR A 213 -12.01 7.20 11.59
C THR A 213 -12.30 8.66 11.94
N ASP A 214 -11.73 9.15 13.04
CA ASP A 214 -12.15 10.37 13.73
C ASP A 214 -11.17 11.55 13.58
N VAL A 215 -10.16 11.45 12.70
CA VAL A 215 -9.19 12.54 12.52
C VAL A 215 -9.95 13.75 11.98
N LYS A 216 -10.26 14.68 12.89
CA LYS A 216 -10.86 15.98 12.62
C LYS A 216 -10.07 16.66 11.49
N PHE A 217 -10.61 16.54 10.27
CA PHE A 217 -10.32 17.35 9.10
C PHE A 217 -8.92 17.29 8.47
N ASN A 218 -8.07 16.29 8.75
CA ASN A 218 -6.87 16.09 7.93
C ASN A 218 -7.25 15.33 6.66
N ARG A 219 -7.92 16.01 5.73
CA ARG A 219 -8.37 15.48 4.43
C ARG A 219 -7.43 15.94 3.35
N HIS A 220 -6.82 15.00 2.64
CA HIS A 220 -5.93 15.26 1.52
C HIS A 220 -6.68 14.97 0.22
N TYR A 221 -6.94 16.05 -0.53
CA TYR A 221 -7.47 15.92 -1.87
C TYR A 221 -6.32 15.67 -2.82
N ILE A 222 -6.27 14.48 -3.40
CA ILE A 222 -5.26 14.12 -4.39
C ILE A 222 -5.88 14.27 -5.78
N HIS A 223 -5.15 14.94 -6.66
CA HIS A 223 -5.48 15.02 -8.08
C HIS A 223 -4.82 13.90 -8.89
N ASP A 224 -3.74 13.32 -8.34
CA ASP A 224 -2.96 12.26 -8.97
C ASP A 224 -3.27 10.91 -8.31
N ASP A 225 -3.07 9.84 -9.08
CA ASP A 225 -3.61 8.53 -8.75
C ASP A 225 -2.76 7.71 -7.74
N MET A 226 -1.74 8.26 -7.08
CA MET A 226 -0.82 7.51 -6.19
C MET A 226 -0.39 8.31 -4.96
N ILE A 227 -0.25 7.61 -3.84
CA ILE A 227 0.15 8.14 -2.53
C ILE A 227 1.55 7.62 -2.25
N SER A 228 2.54 8.50 -2.33
CA SER A 228 3.95 8.13 -2.36
C SER A 228 4.74 8.57 -1.12
N GLU A 229 4.06 8.98 -0.06
CA GLU A 229 4.71 9.22 1.23
C GLU A 229 5.32 7.91 1.76
N SER A 230 6.37 7.99 2.57
CA SER A 230 7.00 6.83 3.18
C SER A 230 6.66 6.74 4.66
N GLY A 231 6.46 5.54 5.18
CA GLY A 231 6.21 5.31 6.60
C GLY A 231 4.73 5.42 6.96
N THR A 232 4.37 6.33 7.88
CA THR A 232 3.00 6.45 8.40
C THR A 232 2.36 7.77 7.98
N VAL A 233 1.20 7.67 7.35
CA VAL A 233 0.47 8.79 6.74
C VAL A 233 -0.83 9.06 7.52
N PRO A 234 -0.91 10.12 8.34
CA PRO A 234 -2.03 10.32 9.25
C PRO A 234 -3.15 11.21 8.67
N TYR A 235 -3.72 10.81 7.54
CA TYR A 235 -4.83 11.56 6.92
C TYR A 235 -5.78 10.69 6.08
N THR A 236 -6.99 11.21 5.88
CA THR A 236 -8.00 10.65 4.95
C THR A 236 -7.76 11.16 3.54
N ILE A 237 -7.95 10.30 2.56
CA ILE A 237 -7.67 10.55 1.16
C ILE A 237 -8.98 10.70 0.39
N ILE A 238 -9.06 11.73 -0.44
CA ILE A 238 -10.21 11.99 -1.31
C ILE A 238 -9.71 12.26 -2.73
N SER A 239 -10.09 11.42 -3.68
CA SER A 239 -9.71 11.53 -5.10
C SER A 239 -10.93 11.49 -6.00
N ARG A 240 -10.89 12.27 -7.10
CA ARG A 240 -11.82 12.11 -8.24
C ARG A 240 -11.30 11.13 -9.29
N GLY A 241 -10.03 10.76 -9.18
CA GLY A 241 -9.36 9.80 -10.05
C GLY A 241 -9.20 8.45 -9.36
N ASP A 242 -8.36 7.62 -9.93
CA ASP A 242 -7.98 6.36 -9.32
C ASP A 242 -7.04 6.65 -8.13
N VAL A 243 -6.78 5.69 -7.25
CA VAL A 243 -5.91 5.85 -6.08
C VAL A 243 -5.03 4.63 -5.93
N LYS A 244 -3.74 4.83 -5.71
CA LYS A 244 -2.73 3.80 -5.56
C LYS A 244 -1.93 4.06 -4.29
N VAL A 245 -2.06 3.19 -3.31
CA VAL A 245 -1.24 3.22 -2.09
C VAL A 245 0.02 2.41 -2.36
N ILE A 246 1.21 3.01 -2.20
CA ILE A 246 2.47 2.32 -2.46
C ILE A 246 2.81 1.25 -1.40
N GLU A 247 3.77 0.40 -1.75
CA GLU A 247 4.25 -0.70 -0.91
C GLU A 247 4.72 -0.21 0.47
N ASP A 248 4.51 -1.04 1.49
CA ASP A 248 4.94 -0.83 2.88
C ASP A 248 4.45 0.47 3.55
N LEU A 249 3.50 1.18 2.95
CA LEU A 249 2.89 2.38 3.54
C LEU A 249 1.89 2.01 4.64
N ILE A 250 1.90 2.74 5.76
CA ILE A 250 0.83 2.71 6.76
C ILE A 250 -0.04 3.96 6.63
N LEU A 251 -1.18 3.84 5.96
CA LEU A 251 -2.19 4.90 5.87
C LEU A 251 -3.10 4.88 7.10
N GLN A 252 -3.11 5.94 7.89
CA GLN A 252 -4.02 6.14 9.02
C GLN A 252 -5.18 7.07 8.65
N GLY A 253 -6.08 6.54 7.83
CA GLY A 253 -7.30 7.24 7.42
C GLY A 253 -8.09 6.45 6.39
N ASP A 254 -9.25 6.99 6.04
CA ASP A 254 -10.11 6.42 4.99
C ASP A 254 -9.60 6.80 3.59
N ILE A 255 -9.97 6.01 2.58
CA ILE A 255 -9.79 6.32 1.16
C ILE A 255 -11.17 6.49 0.53
N HIS A 256 -11.40 7.63 -0.12
CA HIS A 256 -12.55 7.89 -0.95
C HIS A 256 -12.09 8.19 -2.37
N SER A 257 -12.53 7.42 -3.36
CA SER A 257 -12.16 7.56 -4.76
C SER A 257 -13.40 7.46 -5.67
N ASP A 258 -13.58 8.42 -6.58
CA ASP A 258 -14.52 8.28 -7.70
C ASP A 258 -13.96 7.34 -8.81
N GLY A 259 -12.77 6.81 -8.61
CA GLY A 259 -12.06 5.88 -9.48
C GLY A 259 -11.85 4.50 -8.86
N ALA A 260 -10.82 3.80 -9.35
CA ALA A 260 -10.37 2.51 -8.84
C ALA A 260 -9.37 2.72 -7.69
N VAL A 261 -9.30 1.79 -6.73
CA VAL A 261 -8.32 1.84 -5.64
C VAL A 261 -7.42 0.62 -5.70
N ARG A 262 -6.10 0.83 -5.77
CA ARG A 262 -5.07 -0.21 -5.73
C ARG A 262 -4.22 -0.04 -4.48
N ILE A 263 -4.20 -1.04 -3.62
CA ILE A 263 -3.33 -1.09 -2.45
C ILE A 263 -2.18 -2.04 -2.80
N MET A 264 -0.96 -1.50 -2.91
CA MET A 264 0.21 -2.28 -3.32
C MET A 264 0.70 -3.21 -2.21
N GLU A 265 1.54 -4.17 -2.61
CA GLU A 265 2.09 -5.21 -1.73
C GLU A 265 2.57 -4.68 -0.37
N GLY A 266 2.16 -5.35 0.70
CA GLY A 266 2.58 -5.03 2.07
C GLY A 266 1.95 -3.78 2.70
N ALA A 267 1.26 -2.94 1.93
CA ALA A 267 0.66 -1.72 2.47
C ALA A 267 -0.49 -1.99 3.45
N VAL A 268 -0.63 -1.08 4.43
CA VAL A 268 -1.59 -1.16 5.53
C VAL A 268 -2.48 0.09 5.53
N VAL A 269 -3.80 -0.11 5.49
CA VAL A 269 -4.81 0.95 5.62
C VAL A 269 -5.55 0.79 6.93
N LEU A 270 -5.35 1.70 7.87
CA LEU A 270 -6.03 1.77 9.18
C LEU A 270 -7.35 2.55 9.08
N GLY A 271 -8.14 2.26 8.04
CA GLY A 271 -9.38 2.95 7.72
C GLY A 271 -10.20 2.19 6.69
N ASN A 272 -11.27 2.82 6.21
CA ASN A 272 -12.18 2.27 5.21
C ASN A 272 -11.75 2.65 3.79
N ILE A 273 -12.14 1.83 2.82
CA ILE A 273 -11.97 2.11 1.39
C ILE A 273 -13.35 2.24 0.75
N PHE A 274 -13.57 3.35 0.05
CA PHE A 274 -14.74 3.63 -0.76
C PHE A 274 -14.31 3.96 -2.19
N ALA A 275 -14.75 3.16 -3.16
CA ALA A 275 -14.38 3.32 -4.57
C ALA A 275 -15.63 3.26 -5.49
N GLU A 276 -15.71 4.12 -6.50
CA GLU A 276 -16.76 4.01 -7.53
C GLU A 276 -16.38 3.01 -8.64
N LYS A 277 -15.10 2.61 -8.75
CA LYS A 277 -14.64 1.51 -9.62
C LYS A 277 -13.93 0.43 -8.80
N ASP A 278 -13.22 -0.46 -9.48
CA ASP A 278 -12.60 -1.65 -8.90
C ASP A 278 -11.63 -1.36 -7.74
N VAL A 279 -11.57 -2.26 -6.77
CA VAL A 279 -10.59 -2.28 -5.67
C VAL A 279 -9.67 -3.48 -5.84
N LEU A 280 -8.36 -3.26 -5.85
CA LEU A 280 -7.33 -4.28 -5.85
C LEU A 280 -6.52 -4.19 -4.56
N LEU A 281 -6.50 -5.28 -3.80
CA LEU A 281 -5.64 -5.48 -2.65
C LEU A 281 -4.56 -6.48 -3.06
N GLU A 282 -3.32 -6.02 -3.24
CA GLU A 282 -2.20 -6.87 -3.62
C GLU A 282 -1.73 -7.78 -2.48
N ARG A 283 -0.70 -8.57 -2.76
CA ARG A 283 -0.10 -9.52 -1.83
C ARG A 283 0.16 -8.90 -0.46
N ASN A 284 -0.18 -9.66 0.57
CA ASN A 284 0.12 -9.30 1.96
C ASN A 284 -0.41 -7.93 2.44
N THR A 285 -1.35 -7.32 1.72
CA THR A 285 -1.98 -6.07 2.15
C THR A 285 -2.89 -6.27 3.35
N SER A 286 -3.14 -5.17 4.08
CA SER A 286 -4.05 -5.17 5.24
C SER A 286 -4.94 -3.94 5.22
N VAL A 287 -6.25 -4.14 5.20
CA VAL A 287 -7.22 -3.04 5.36
C VAL A 287 -7.98 -3.29 6.65
N LEU A 288 -7.73 -2.52 7.70
CA LEU A 288 -8.31 -2.78 9.02
C LEU A 288 -9.75 -2.25 9.16
N GLY A 289 -10.25 -1.51 8.18
CA GLY A 289 -11.64 -1.05 8.10
C GLY A 289 -12.50 -1.88 7.14
N ASN A 290 -13.47 -1.21 6.53
CA ASN A 290 -14.38 -1.79 5.53
C ASN A 290 -13.90 -1.50 4.11
N VAL A 291 -14.33 -2.31 3.14
CA VAL A 291 -14.10 -2.09 1.71
C VAL A 291 -15.45 -2.07 0.99
N PHE A 292 -15.75 -0.95 0.33
CA PHE A 292 -16.97 -0.76 -0.43
C PHE A 292 -16.66 -0.29 -1.84
N THR A 293 -17.28 -0.93 -2.84
CA THR A 293 -17.14 -0.52 -4.23
C THR A 293 -18.38 -0.75 -5.09
N GLN A 294 -18.60 0.11 -6.10
CA GLN A 294 -19.55 -0.15 -7.19
C GLN A 294 -18.98 -1.07 -8.30
N GLY A 295 -17.68 -1.32 -8.30
CA GLY A 295 -17.00 -2.23 -9.20
C GLY A 295 -16.72 -3.59 -8.58
N ASN A 296 -15.57 -4.15 -8.94
CA ASN A 296 -15.06 -5.43 -8.46
C ASN A 296 -14.17 -5.24 -7.22
N VAL A 297 -14.08 -6.24 -6.34
CA VAL A 297 -13.01 -6.33 -5.34
C VAL A 297 -12.14 -7.54 -5.66
N ILE A 298 -10.83 -7.34 -5.66
CA ILE A 298 -9.85 -8.40 -5.89
C ILE A 298 -8.89 -8.38 -4.72
N LEU A 299 -8.69 -9.54 -4.14
CA LEU A 299 -7.72 -9.76 -3.09
C LEU A 299 -6.73 -10.81 -3.55
N GLU A 300 -5.47 -10.41 -3.65
CA GLU A 300 -4.38 -11.31 -3.99
C GLU A 300 -3.95 -12.17 -2.80
N GLU A 301 -2.94 -12.99 -3.01
CA GLU A 301 -2.45 -13.95 -2.01
C GLU A 301 -2.05 -13.26 -0.71
N GLY A 302 -2.64 -13.75 0.38
CA GLY A 302 -2.33 -13.27 1.72
C GLY A 302 -3.07 -12.00 2.12
N ALA A 303 -3.78 -11.29 1.24
CA ALA A 303 -4.45 -10.03 1.60
C ALA A 303 -5.52 -10.22 2.70
N SER A 304 -5.73 -9.17 3.50
CA SER A 304 -6.64 -9.23 4.64
C SER A 304 -7.50 -7.99 4.82
N VAL A 305 -8.75 -8.18 5.23
CA VAL A 305 -9.71 -7.11 5.53
C VAL A 305 -10.36 -7.31 6.91
N GLY A 306 -10.28 -6.27 7.73
CA GLY A 306 -10.82 -6.19 9.08
C GLY A 306 -9.82 -6.56 10.16
N GLN A 307 -10.34 -6.70 11.37
CA GLN A 307 -9.57 -7.03 12.57
C GLN A 307 -10.30 -8.12 13.37
N PRO A 308 -9.57 -8.93 14.14
CA PRO A 308 -10.18 -9.77 15.16
C PRO A 308 -11.11 -8.94 16.06
N ASP A 309 -12.22 -9.56 16.49
CA ASP A 309 -13.23 -8.96 17.38
C ASP A 309 -13.99 -7.74 16.81
N ARG A 310 -13.73 -7.34 15.56
CA ARG A 310 -14.49 -6.30 14.86
C ARG A 310 -15.10 -6.86 13.58
N ILE A 311 -16.35 -6.50 13.33
CA ILE A 311 -17.04 -6.88 12.09
C ILE A 311 -16.73 -5.82 11.04
N SER A 312 -15.95 -6.20 10.03
CA SER A 312 -15.75 -5.44 8.81
C SER A 312 -16.61 -6.00 7.67
N SER A 313 -16.83 -5.17 6.65
CA SER A 313 -17.59 -5.51 5.46
C SER A 313 -16.73 -5.34 4.21
N VAL A 314 -16.76 -6.35 3.33
CA VAL A 314 -16.25 -6.29 1.96
C VAL A 314 -17.46 -6.40 1.03
N ILE A 315 -17.85 -5.30 0.40
CA ILE A 315 -19.04 -5.22 -0.45
C ILE A 315 -18.67 -4.73 -1.84
N ALA A 316 -19.02 -5.54 -2.85
CA ALA A 316 -18.91 -5.20 -4.26
C ALA A 316 -20.28 -5.24 -4.93
N ARG A 317 -20.55 -4.29 -5.82
CA ARG A 317 -21.73 -4.36 -6.70
C ARG A 317 -21.51 -5.28 -7.90
N ASP A 318 -20.28 -5.40 -8.37
CA ASP A 318 -19.94 -6.39 -9.40
C ASP A 318 -19.44 -7.68 -8.73
N ARG A 319 -18.21 -8.13 -9.02
CA ARG A 319 -17.68 -9.40 -8.50
C ARG A 319 -16.66 -9.23 -7.38
N ILE A 320 -16.54 -10.26 -6.55
CA ILE A 320 -15.41 -10.41 -5.62
C ILE A 320 -14.54 -11.59 -6.04
N ARG A 321 -13.23 -11.39 -6.15
CA ARG A 321 -12.26 -12.47 -6.40
C ARG A 321 -11.22 -12.54 -5.30
N PHE A 322 -11.06 -13.72 -4.72
CA PHE A 322 -9.99 -14.03 -3.77
C PHE A 322 -8.99 -14.96 -4.44
N GLN A 323 -7.70 -14.67 -4.35
CA GLN A 323 -6.61 -15.52 -4.85
C GLN A 323 -5.81 -16.08 -3.68
N GLY A 324 -6.23 -17.21 -3.09
CA GLY A 324 -5.48 -17.96 -2.06
C GLY A 324 -5.15 -17.23 -0.74
N GLY A 325 -5.18 -17.93 0.40
CA GLY A 325 -4.59 -17.43 1.65
C GLY A 325 -5.14 -16.13 2.22
N ASN A 326 -6.40 -15.78 1.92
CA ASN A 326 -7.00 -14.50 2.30
C ASN A 326 -7.77 -14.59 3.63
N TYR A 327 -7.87 -13.45 4.34
CA TYR A 327 -8.60 -13.33 5.60
C TYR A 327 -9.60 -12.18 5.58
N VAL A 328 -10.85 -12.46 5.94
CA VAL A 328 -11.85 -11.42 6.16
C VAL A 328 -12.52 -11.61 7.51
N PHE A 329 -12.60 -10.54 8.30
CA PHE A 329 -13.30 -10.54 9.59
C PHE A 329 -14.67 -9.90 9.42
N GLY A 330 -15.73 -10.70 9.29
CA GLY A 330 -17.11 -10.21 9.22
C GLY A 330 -17.85 -10.62 7.96
N TYR A 331 -18.28 -9.65 7.15
CA TYR A 331 -19.25 -9.83 6.08
C TYR A 331 -18.62 -9.65 4.69
N VAL A 332 -18.89 -10.57 3.77
CA VAL A 332 -18.50 -10.47 2.36
C VAL A 332 -19.76 -10.58 1.51
N ALA A 333 -19.96 -9.67 0.55
CA ALA A 333 -21.08 -9.76 -0.37
C ALA A 333 -20.76 -9.14 -1.74
N ALA A 334 -21.16 -9.85 -2.80
CA ALA A 334 -21.01 -9.42 -4.18
C ALA A 334 -22.35 -9.57 -4.92
N GLU A 335 -22.90 -8.53 -5.53
CA GLU A 335 -24.16 -8.68 -6.28
C GLU A 335 -23.97 -9.49 -7.56
N GLY A 336 -22.83 -9.31 -8.25
CA GLY A 336 -22.40 -10.09 -9.41
C GLY A 336 -21.80 -11.47 -9.09
N GLY A 337 -21.73 -11.83 -7.80
CA GLY A 337 -21.17 -13.09 -7.32
C GLY A 337 -19.67 -13.02 -7.04
N GLY A 338 -19.18 -13.96 -6.25
CA GLY A 338 -17.79 -14.07 -5.85
C GLY A 338 -17.20 -15.42 -6.18
N SER A 339 -15.88 -15.47 -6.27
CA SER A 339 -15.13 -16.69 -6.57
C SER A 339 -13.82 -16.75 -5.80
N VAL A 340 -13.42 -17.96 -5.43
CA VAL A 340 -12.14 -18.26 -4.78
C VAL A 340 -11.28 -19.02 -5.78
N LEU A 341 -10.14 -18.46 -6.15
CA LEU A 341 -9.25 -19.01 -7.16
C LEU A 341 -7.94 -19.47 -6.52
N LYS A 342 -7.28 -20.45 -7.15
CA LYS A 342 -5.88 -20.76 -6.86
C LYS A 342 -5.02 -19.55 -7.25
N ALA A 343 -3.95 -19.32 -6.49
CA ALA A 343 -3.02 -18.25 -6.80
C ALA A 343 -2.34 -18.54 -8.16
N ASP A 344 -2.73 -17.80 -9.19
CA ASP A 344 -2.09 -17.87 -10.50
C ASP A 344 -1.82 -16.44 -11.01
N ARG A 345 -0.54 -16.13 -11.26
CA ARG A 345 -0.06 -14.77 -11.59
C ARG A 345 -0.65 -14.23 -12.89
N GLU A 346 -1.13 -15.08 -13.79
CA GLU A 346 -1.62 -14.65 -15.11
C GLU A 346 -3.05 -14.09 -15.08
N ALA A 347 -3.89 -14.50 -14.12
CA ALA A 347 -5.31 -14.11 -14.06
C ALA A 347 -5.54 -12.63 -13.69
N ALA A 348 -4.56 -11.96 -13.08
CA ALA A 348 -4.64 -10.54 -12.71
C ALA A 348 -4.60 -9.58 -13.92
N LYS A 349 -4.19 -10.05 -15.11
CA LYS A 349 -4.07 -9.22 -16.33
C LYS A 349 -5.40 -8.91 -17.02
N GLU A 350 -6.49 -9.60 -16.69
CA GLU A 350 -7.80 -9.42 -17.35
C GLU A 350 -8.60 -8.22 -16.83
N TYR A 351 -8.16 -7.56 -15.75
CA TYR A 351 -8.93 -6.52 -15.11
C TYR A 351 -8.58 -5.13 -15.61
N ARG A 352 -9.62 -4.29 -15.74
CA ARG A 352 -9.48 -2.89 -16.17
C ARG A 352 -9.18 -2.00 -14.97
N PHE A 353 -8.07 -2.27 -14.28
CA PHE A 353 -7.41 -1.19 -13.55
C PHE A 353 -6.82 -0.22 -14.56
N PRO A 354 -6.58 1.06 -14.21
CA PRO A 354 -5.72 1.91 -15.02
C PRO A 354 -4.49 1.10 -15.43
N LYS A 355 -4.18 1.09 -16.73
CA LYS A 355 -3.06 0.33 -17.28
C LYS A 355 -1.86 0.53 -16.36
N GLU A 356 -1.22 -0.55 -15.95
CA GLU A 356 0.17 -0.47 -15.48
C GLU A 356 0.90 0.47 -16.43
N MET A 357 1.56 1.50 -15.88
CA MET A 357 2.28 2.45 -16.72
C MET A 357 3.08 1.65 -17.72
N VAL A 358 3.05 2.04 -19.00
CA VAL A 358 3.86 1.38 -20.01
C VAL A 358 5.29 1.62 -19.62
N HIS A 359 5.85 0.64 -18.91
CA HIS A 359 7.18 0.71 -18.37
C HIS A 359 8.15 0.70 -19.54
N ARG A 360 8.86 1.82 -19.70
CA ARG A 360 9.89 1.92 -20.73
C ARG A 360 11.20 1.55 -20.07
N GLU A 361 11.95 0.64 -20.69
CA GLU A 361 13.32 0.39 -20.26
C GLU A 361 14.19 1.65 -20.42
N ILE A 362 13.83 2.53 -21.36
CA ILE A 362 14.51 3.80 -21.60
C ILE A 362 13.49 4.93 -21.51
N LEU A 363 13.69 5.82 -20.55
CA LEU A 363 12.91 7.02 -20.34
C LEU A 363 13.57 8.21 -21.02
N THR A 364 12.85 8.80 -21.97
CA THR A 364 13.23 10.04 -22.64
C THR A 364 12.03 10.98 -22.65
N PHE A 365 12.24 12.22 -22.22
CA PHE A 365 11.24 13.29 -22.30
C PHE A 365 11.34 14.00 -23.65
N ARG A 366 10.20 14.37 -24.22
CA ARG A 366 10.09 15.11 -25.48
C ARG A 366 10.59 16.54 -25.34
N ASP A 367 10.28 17.15 -24.20
CA ASP A 367 10.63 18.53 -23.87
C ASP A 367 10.68 18.73 -22.34
N LEU A 368 11.06 19.95 -21.93
CA LEU A 368 11.13 20.34 -20.54
C LEU A 368 9.74 20.37 -19.87
N ASP A 369 8.69 20.72 -20.62
CA ASP A 369 7.32 20.79 -20.08
C ASP A 369 6.81 19.40 -19.71
N GLU A 370 7.12 18.37 -20.50
CA GLU A 370 6.83 16.98 -20.17
C GLU A 370 7.58 16.51 -18.92
N TYR A 371 8.83 16.95 -18.73
CA TYR A 371 9.61 16.64 -17.53
C TYR A 371 9.09 17.35 -16.28
N LEU A 372 8.77 18.63 -16.38
CA LEU A 372 8.21 19.42 -15.27
C LEU A 372 6.76 19.05 -14.96
N GLY A 373 6.04 18.52 -15.95
CA GLY A 373 4.68 18.00 -15.83
C GLY A 373 4.61 16.55 -15.37
N VAL A 374 5.74 15.87 -15.15
CA VAL A 374 5.75 14.59 -14.43
C VAL A 374 5.22 14.88 -13.03
N ASP A 375 4.19 14.15 -12.64
CA ASP A 375 3.63 14.26 -11.30
C ASP A 375 4.70 13.98 -10.22
N MET A 376 4.38 14.32 -8.97
CA MET A 376 5.28 14.11 -7.83
C MET A 376 5.62 12.62 -7.59
N GLN A 377 4.99 11.70 -8.32
CA GLN A 377 5.15 10.25 -8.24
C GLN A 377 6.34 9.77 -9.07
N GLY A 378 6.76 10.52 -10.10
CA GLY A 378 7.96 10.23 -10.88
C GLY A 378 7.94 8.83 -11.50
N PHE A 379 9.07 8.14 -11.37
CA PHE A 379 9.33 6.77 -11.81
C PHE A 379 9.62 5.84 -10.62
N ARG A 380 9.18 6.21 -9.41
CA ARG A 380 9.49 5.47 -8.18
C ARG A 380 9.18 3.98 -8.30
N LEU A 381 10.09 3.15 -7.79
CA LEU A 381 10.01 1.69 -7.78
C LEU A 381 9.82 1.09 -9.18
N ASP A 382 10.12 1.84 -10.26
CA ASP A 382 10.09 1.28 -11.61
C ASP A 382 11.24 0.29 -11.78
N LEU A 383 10.92 -0.99 -11.59
CA LEU A 383 11.85 -2.10 -11.76
C LEU A 383 12.13 -2.43 -13.24
N HIS A 384 11.46 -1.80 -14.19
CA HIS A 384 11.71 -2.03 -15.61
C HIS A 384 12.59 -0.93 -16.21
N LEU A 385 12.60 0.26 -15.61
CA LEU A 385 13.42 1.38 -16.04
C LEU A 385 14.91 1.02 -15.92
N LYS A 386 15.64 1.07 -17.04
CA LYS A 386 17.08 0.80 -17.13
C LYS A 386 17.90 2.04 -17.44
N GLU A 387 17.31 3.01 -18.13
CA GLU A 387 17.96 4.25 -18.53
C GLU A 387 17.00 5.45 -18.44
N ALA A 388 17.47 6.59 -17.93
CA ALA A 388 16.73 7.85 -17.93
C ALA A 388 17.56 8.99 -18.52
N VAL A 389 16.98 9.71 -19.48
CA VAL A 389 17.58 10.88 -20.13
C VAL A 389 16.78 12.12 -19.74
N ILE A 390 17.34 12.92 -18.84
CA ILE A 390 16.71 14.16 -18.35
C ILE A 390 16.93 15.27 -19.41
N PRO A 391 15.88 16.04 -19.80
CA PRO A 391 15.98 16.99 -20.91
C PRO A 391 16.74 18.25 -20.53
N ASP A 392 17.42 18.86 -21.51
CA ASP A 392 18.11 20.14 -21.34
C ASP A 392 17.17 21.22 -20.81
N GLY A 393 17.66 22.06 -19.89
CA GLY A 393 16.87 23.09 -19.21
C GLY A 393 16.25 22.63 -17.89
N ALA A 394 16.26 21.31 -17.59
CA ALA A 394 15.92 20.83 -16.26
C ALA A 394 16.89 21.43 -15.22
N ALA A 395 16.33 22.14 -14.24
CA ALA A 395 17.11 22.81 -13.19
C ALA A 395 17.32 21.92 -11.95
N ALA A 396 16.48 20.90 -11.75
CA ALA A 396 16.55 20.00 -10.61
C ALA A 396 16.02 18.62 -10.95
N ILE A 397 16.46 17.61 -10.19
CA ILE A 397 15.79 16.31 -10.05
C ILE A 397 14.86 16.40 -8.82
N PRO A 398 13.52 16.31 -9.01
CA PRO A 398 12.53 16.31 -7.95
C PRO A 398 12.76 15.25 -6.87
N ALA A 399 12.18 15.52 -5.69
CA ALA A 399 12.30 14.64 -4.54
C ALA A 399 11.74 13.25 -4.88
N SER A 400 12.52 12.24 -4.55
CA SER A 400 12.21 10.82 -4.78
C SER A 400 11.83 10.47 -6.23
N GLN A 401 12.15 11.26 -7.26
CA GLN A 401 11.64 11.00 -8.62
C GLN A 401 11.97 9.58 -9.13
N PHE A 402 13.13 9.02 -8.79
CA PHE A 402 13.58 7.69 -9.19
C PHE A 402 13.80 6.76 -7.98
N PHE A 403 13.24 7.08 -6.82
CA PHE A 403 13.42 6.26 -5.60
C PHE A 403 13.08 4.78 -5.87
N GLY A 404 13.98 3.87 -5.52
CA GLY A 404 13.79 2.43 -5.62
C GLY A 404 13.78 1.85 -7.03
N CYS A 405 14.21 2.60 -8.07
CA CYS A 405 14.39 2.06 -9.42
C CYS A 405 15.60 1.11 -9.46
N ARG A 406 15.47 -0.09 -8.91
CA ARG A 406 16.62 -1.00 -8.68
C ARG A 406 17.35 -1.42 -9.96
N ASN A 407 16.65 -1.42 -11.10
CA ASN A 407 17.22 -1.76 -12.40
C ASN A 407 17.69 -0.55 -13.21
N LEU A 408 17.50 0.69 -12.71
CA LEU A 408 17.98 1.91 -13.36
C LEU A 408 19.50 1.91 -13.32
N GLY A 409 20.12 1.59 -14.46
CA GLY A 409 21.56 1.45 -14.60
C GLY A 409 22.25 2.67 -15.18
N ARG A 410 21.52 3.54 -15.88
CA ARG A 410 22.07 4.71 -16.57
C ARG A 410 21.19 5.94 -16.40
N VAL A 411 21.78 7.05 -15.97
CA VAL A 411 21.10 8.36 -15.96
C VAL A 411 21.96 9.40 -16.66
N ARG A 412 21.38 10.08 -17.64
CA ARG A 412 21.97 11.24 -18.31
C ARG A 412 21.38 12.52 -17.75
N LEU A 413 22.22 13.29 -17.07
CA LEU A 413 21.87 14.60 -16.51
C LEU A 413 22.33 15.73 -17.44
N PRO A 414 21.50 16.75 -17.72
CA PRO A 414 21.93 17.92 -18.45
C PRO A 414 22.78 18.82 -17.54
N LYS A 415 23.68 19.61 -18.14
CA LYS A 415 24.59 20.51 -17.40
C LYS A 415 23.87 21.56 -16.55
N THR A 416 22.59 21.82 -16.84
CA THR A 416 21.73 22.77 -16.14
C THR A 416 21.23 22.28 -14.77
N ILE A 417 21.41 21.00 -14.43
CA ILE A 417 20.98 20.47 -13.12
C ILE A 417 21.77 21.15 -12.01
N SER A 418 21.04 21.88 -11.17
CA SER A 418 21.55 22.60 -10.01
C SER A 418 21.21 21.93 -8.68
N VAL A 419 20.17 21.09 -8.64
CA VAL A 419 19.72 20.42 -7.41
C VAL A 419 19.35 18.96 -7.70
N VAL A 420 19.85 18.04 -6.90
CA VAL A 420 19.27 16.70 -6.75
C VAL A 420 18.57 16.69 -5.40
N SER A 421 17.25 16.50 -5.40
CA SER A 421 16.43 16.65 -4.19
C SER A 421 16.48 15.41 -3.30
N ASP A 422 15.86 15.50 -2.12
CA ASP A 422 15.84 14.41 -1.14
C ASP A 422 15.31 13.10 -1.75
N TYR A 423 15.99 11.99 -1.46
CA TYR A 423 15.67 10.63 -1.91
C TYR A 423 15.58 10.42 -3.44
N ALA A 424 15.99 11.38 -4.26
CA ALA A 424 15.77 11.38 -5.71
C ALA A 424 16.13 10.05 -6.41
N PHE A 425 17.21 9.40 -6.00
CA PHE A 425 17.71 8.12 -6.53
C PHE A 425 17.98 7.10 -5.42
N ALA A 426 17.45 7.27 -4.20
CA ALA A 426 17.66 6.30 -3.13
C ALA A 426 17.24 4.88 -3.57
N ASP A 427 17.99 3.86 -3.14
CA ASP A 427 17.82 2.45 -3.50
C ASP A 427 17.90 2.12 -5.02
N CYS A 428 18.44 3.01 -5.85
CA CYS A 428 18.81 2.68 -7.23
C CYS A 428 20.13 1.88 -7.26
N ILE A 429 20.07 0.62 -6.83
CA ILE A 429 21.26 -0.20 -6.58
C ILE A 429 22.20 -0.35 -7.80
N GLY A 430 21.65 -0.33 -9.02
CA GLY A 430 22.39 -0.46 -10.27
C GLY A 430 22.88 0.85 -10.89
N LEU A 431 22.60 2.00 -10.27
CA LEU A 431 22.74 3.31 -10.89
C LEU A 431 24.19 3.68 -11.21
N ARG A 432 24.42 4.05 -12.47
CA ARG A 432 25.64 4.73 -12.94
C ARG A 432 25.27 6.04 -13.63
N LEU A 433 25.99 7.11 -13.30
CA LEU A 433 25.86 8.39 -14.00
C LEU A 433 26.55 8.30 -15.37
N GLN A 434 25.91 8.85 -16.39
CA GLN A 434 26.53 8.98 -17.70
C GLN A 434 27.23 10.34 -17.80
N GLY A 435 28.55 10.30 -17.99
CA GLY A 435 29.41 11.50 -18.01
C GLY A 435 30.06 11.76 -16.65
N ASP A 436 31.00 12.69 -16.63
CA ASP A 436 31.66 13.10 -15.39
C ASP A 436 30.75 14.09 -14.62
N PRO A 437 30.29 13.76 -13.41
CA PRO A 437 29.49 14.68 -12.62
C PRO A 437 30.20 16.00 -12.34
N ALA A 438 31.55 16.07 -12.41
CA ALA A 438 32.29 17.33 -12.25
C ALA A 438 31.97 18.40 -13.32
N GLU A 439 31.38 18.03 -14.47
CA GLU A 439 30.95 18.99 -15.50
C GLU A 439 29.57 19.62 -15.26
N LEU A 440 28.85 19.21 -14.20
CA LEU A 440 27.52 19.73 -13.86
C LEU A 440 27.61 21.05 -13.09
N LEU A 441 26.54 21.86 -13.12
CA LEU A 441 26.41 23.08 -12.30
C LEU A 441 25.66 22.81 -10.99
N LEU A 442 25.95 21.66 -10.37
CA LEU A 442 25.24 21.18 -9.19
C LEU A 442 25.61 22.03 -7.97
N LYS A 443 24.60 22.50 -7.24
CA LYS A 443 24.74 23.28 -5.99
C LYS A 443 24.36 22.49 -4.75
N ARG A 444 23.39 21.58 -4.86
CA ARG A 444 22.90 20.81 -3.71
C ARG A 444 22.55 19.37 -4.06
N ILE A 445 22.93 18.47 -3.18
CA ILE A 445 22.49 17.08 -3.13
C ILE A 445 21.70 16.90 -1.83
N GLY A 446 20.44 16.47 -1.96
CA GLY A 446 19.50 16.33 -0.84
C GLY A 446 19.80 15.16 0.08
N THR A 447 19.00 15.07 1.14
CA THR A 447 19.05 13.98 2.13
C THR A 447 18.76 12.65 1.44
N SER A 448 19.60 11.64 1.65
CA SER A 448 19.48 10.30 1.05
C SER A 448 19.33 10.28 -0.47
N ALA A 449 19.76 11.33 -1.18
CA ALA A 449 19.53 11.47 -2.63
C ALA A 449 20.06 10.28 -3.45
N PHE A 450 21.17 9.66 -3.06
CA PHE A 450 21.79 8.49 -3.68
C PHE A 450 22.05 7.37 -2.65
N GLU A 451 21.25 7.28 -1.59
CA GLU A 451 21.40 6.21 -0.59
C GLU A 451 21.27 4.83 -1.28
N ASN A 452 22.13 3.88 -0.90
CA ASN A 452 22.22 2.53 -1.45
C ASN A 452 22.42 2.43 -2.98
N CYS A 453 22.92 3.47 -3.64
CA CYS A 453 23.35 3.40 -5.05
C CYS A 453 24.68 2.64 -5.17
N ARG A 454 24.64 1.32 -5.02
CA ARG A 454 25.84 0.46 -4.83
C ARG A 454 26.82 0.48 -5.98
N GLU A 455 26.35 0.65 -7.21
CA GLU A 455 27.15 0.71 -8.45
C GLU A 455 27.61 2.12 -8.82
N LEU A 456 27.27 3.14 -8.03
CA LEU A 456 27.61 4.52 -8.32
C LEU A 456 29.12 4.73 -8.21
N THR A 457 29.71 5.26 -9.28
CA THR A 457 31.15 5.52 -9.40
C THR A 457 31.38 6.89 -9.99
N PHE A 458 32.25 7.66 -9.35
CA PHE A 458 32.84 8.91 -9.83
C PHE A 458 34.07 9.24 -8.98
N SER A 459 34.94 10.13 -9.47
CA SER A 459 36.16 10.57 -8.76
C SER A 459 36.06 11.98 -8.18
N SER A 460 35.14 12.79 -8.71
CA SER A 460 35.01 14.22 -8.42
C SER A 460 33.54 14.65 -8.50
N LEU A 461 33.20 15.72 -7.78
CA LEU A 461 31.93 16.44 -7.89
C LEU A 461 32.21 17.88 -8.35
N PRO A 462 31.20 18.62 -8.84
CA PRO A 462 31.38 20.00 -9.27
C PRO A 462 32.00 20.91 -8.22
N ASP A 463 32.84 21.83 -8.68
CA ASP A 463 33.35 22.95 -7.88
C ASP A 463 32.22 23.88 -7.40
N SER A 464 31.10 23.96 -8.13
CA SER A 464 29.90 24.71 -7.75
C SER A 464 29.08 24.10 -6.61
N LEU A 465 29.39 22.87 -6.15
CA LEU A 465 28.60 22.17 -5.15
C LEU A 465 28.76 22.84 -3.78
N GLU A 466 27.66 23.27 -3.18
CA GLU A 466 27.62 23.99 -1.89
C GLU A 466 27.26 23.04 -0.73
N GLU A 467 26.38 22.06 -0.95
CA GLU A 467 25.82 21.20 0.11
C GLU A 467 25.61 19.73 -0.32
N ILE A 468 26.02 18.83 0.57
CA ILE A 468 25.70 17.39 0.55
C ILE A 468 24.85 17.08 1.78
N GLY A 469 23.62 16.60 1.57
CA GLY A 469 22.65 16.28 2.61
C GLY A 469 23.02 15.07 3.47
N GLY A 470 22.24 14.84 4.54
CA GLY A 470 22.43 13.68 5.40
C GLY A 470 22.19 12.37 4.65
N ALA A 471 23.01 11.36 4.89
CA ALA A 471 22.97 10.05 4.22
C ALA A 471 22.97 10.10 2.68
N ALA A 472 23.35 11.22 2.05
CA ALA A 472 23.20 11.45 0.62
C ALA A 472 23.84 10.36 -0.27
N PHE A 473 24.96 9.78 0.15
CA PHE A 473 25.65 8.68 -0.52
C PHE A 473 25.84 7.46 0.40
N ALA A 474 25.04 7.33 1.46
CA ALA A 474 25.16 6.19 2.37
C ALA A 474 24.98 4.87 1.59
N GLY A 475 25.83 3.87 1.81
CA GLY A 475 25.77 2.58 1.12
C GLY A 475 26.24 2.58 -0.34
N CYS A 476 26.87 3.67 -0.82
CA CYS A 476 27.51 3.71 -2.15
C CYS A 476 28.82 2.91 -2.15
N THR A 477 28.73 1.59 -2.16
CA THR A 477 29.86 0.68 -1.92
C THR A 477 30.96 0.71 -2.99
N MET A 478 30.69 1.23 -4.19
CA MET A 478 31.67 1.30 -5.28
C MET A 478 32.37 2.66 -5.41
N LEU A 479 32.00 3.66 -4.61
CA LEU A 479 32.65 4.96 -4.63
C LEU A 479 34.09 4.84 -4.11
N GLN A 480 35.07 5.19 -4.94
CA GLN A 480 36.49 5.00 -4.62
C GLN A 480 37.17 6.26 -4.10
N GLN A 481 36.90 7.42 -4.71
CA GLN A 481 37.57 8.66 -4.36
C GLN A 481 36.59 9.82 -4.43
N LEU A 482 36.84 10.83 -3.59
CA LEU A 482 36.11 12.08 -3.58
C LEU A 482 37.11 13.23 -3.48
N ILE A 483 37.44 13.83 -4.62
CA ILE A 483 38.43 14.90 -4.70
C ILE A 483 37.75 16.19 -5.15
N PHE A 484 37.81 17.21 -4.30
CA PHE A 484 37.43 18.58 -4.66
C PHE A 484 38.67 19.44 -4.90
N PRO A 485 38.64 20.36 -5.88
CA PRO A 485 39.68 21.39 -5.98
C PRO A 485 39.62 22.34 -4.78
N ASP A 486 40.74 22.99 -4.45
CA ASP A 486 40.88 23.82 -3.24
C ASP A 486 39.86 24.97 -3.17
N ASP A 487 39.44 25.48 -4.33
CA ASP A 487 38.52 26.59 -4.53
C ASP A 487 37.05 26.17 -4.72
N ALA A 488 36.72 24.89 -4.53
CA ALA A 488 35.33 24.42 -4.57
C ALA A 488 34.46 25.09 -3.47
N MET A 489 33.19 25.32 -3.80
CA MET A 489 32.23 26.07 -3.00
C MET A 489 31.61 25.26 -1.84
N LEU A 490 32.02 24.01 -1.64
CA LEU A 490 31.40 23.10 -0.67
C LEU A 490 31.49 23.65 0.74
N LYS A 491 30.33 23.86 1.36
CA LYS A 491 30.17 24.36 2.73
C LYS A 491 29.82 23.26 3.71
N ARG A 492 28.99 22.30 3.29
CA ARG A 492 28.36 21.35 4.22
C ARG A 492 28.37 19.91 3.70
N VAL A 493 28.76 19.00 4.58
CA VAL A 493 28.58 17.55 4.45
C VAL A 493 27.70 17.08 5.61
N GLY A 494 26.54 16.49 5.31
CA GLY A 494 25.54 16.08 6.30
C GLY A 494 25.92 14.85 7.13
N ASP A 495 25.10 14.57 8.15
CA ASP A 495 25.25 13.37 8.99
C ASP A 495 25.15 12.10 8.14
N HIS A 496 26.00 11.10 8.39
CA HIS A 496 26.01 9.85 7.64
C HIS A 496 26.22 9.96 6.11
N ALA A 497 26.64 11.13 5.58
CA ALA A 497 26.65 11.40 4.14
C ALA A 497 27.33 10.33 3.27
N PHE A 498 28.41 9.71 3.74
CA PHE A 498 29.15 8.63 3.09
C PHE A 498 29.24 7.37 3.97
N ARG A 499 28.24 7.14 4.83
CA ARG A 499 28.19 5.95 5.67
C ARG A 499 28.23 4.68 4.81
N ASP A 500 29.02 3.68 5.18
CA ASP A 500 29.14 2.39 4.50
C ASP A 500 29.62 2.48 3.03
N CYS A 501 30.30 3.56 2.64
CA CYS A 501 31.05 3.64 1.38
C CYS A 501 32.34 2.79 1.46
N ALA A 502 32.16 1.46 1.44
CA ALA A 502 33.20 0.50 1.82
C ALA A 502 34.51 0.57 1.00
N ARG A 503 34.46 1.05 -0.26
CA ARG A 503 35.63 1.17 -1.15
C ARG A 503 36.20 2.58 -1.24
N LEU A 504 35.72 3.53 -0.43
CA LEU A 504 36.22 4.90 -0.45
C LEU A 504 37.64 4.94 0.13
N GLU A 505 38.64 5.13 -0.74
CA GLU A 505 40.07 5.10 -0.43
C GLU A 505 40.62 6.50 -0.11
N LYS A 506 40.15 7.52 -0.83
CA LYS A 506 40.69 8.88 -0.72
C LYS A 506 39.61 9.95 -0.70
N VAL A 507 39.72 10.88 0.25
CA VAL A 507 38.83 12.04 0.37
C VAL A 507 39.66 13.33 0.48
N SER A 508 39.37 14.34 -0.34
CA SER A 508 39.95 15.68 -0.23
C SER A 508 38.84 16.72 -0.18
N LEU A 509 38.60 17.27 1.00
CA LEU A 509 37.59 18.31 1.25
C LEU A 509 38.21 19.71 1.06
N PRO A 510 37.54 20.64 0.38
CA PRO A 510 38.08 21.97 0.11
C PRO A 510 38.18 22.82 1.38
N ASP A 511 38.95 23.92 1.31
CA ASP A 511 39.20 24.78 2.48
C ASP A 511 37.97 25.59 2.93
N GLY A 512 36.95 25.65 2.07
CA GLY A 512 35.68 26.34 2.30
C GLY A 512 34.66 25.57 3.15
N VAL A 513 34.92 24.29 3.48
CA VAL A 513 33.98 23.46 4.26
C VAL A 513 33.84 24.01 5.68
N GLU A 514 32.59 24.22 6.08
CA GLU A 514 32.20 24.79 7.38
C GLU A 514 31.62 23.72 8.31
N TYR A 515 31.08 22.62 7.79
CA TYR A 515 30.46 21.57 8.60
C TYR A 515 30.61 20.17 7.99
N VAL A 516 31.01 19.21 8.82
CA VAL A 516 30.97 17.76 8.54
C VAL A 516 30.16 17.06 9.64
N GLY A 517 29.09 16.39 9.22
CA GLY A 517 28.15 15.71 10.08
C GLY A 517 28.71 14.50 10.82
N VAL A 518 27.98 14.07 11.85
CA VAL A 518 28.32 12.90 12.66
C VAL A 518 28.19 11.63 11.83
N SER A 519 29.12 10.71 12.00
CA SER A 519 29.20 9.43 11.28
C SER A 519 29.25 9.58 9.76
N ALA A 520 29.69 10.74 9.25
CA ALA A 520 29.72 11.03 7.82
C ALA A 520 30.52 10.00 7.02
N PHE A 521 31.59 9.44 7.60
CA PHE A 521 32.47 8.44 6.96
C PHE A 521 32.44 7.08 7.71
N SER A 522 31.43 6.84 8.54
CA SER A 522 31.33 5.58 9.29
C SER A 522 31.23 4.39 8.32
N GLY A 523 31.94 3.29 8.57
CA GLY A 523 31.94 2.12 7.66
C GLY A 523 32.74 2.29 6.37
N CYS A 524 33.50 3.38 6.18
CA CYS A 524 34.46 3.54 5.08
C CYS A 524 35.74 2.71 5.31
N CYS A 525 35.62 1.39 5.27
CA CYS A 525 36.67 0.45 5.69
C CYS A 525 37.98 0.52 4.87
N SER A 526 37.92 1.01 3.62
CA SER A 526 39.08 1.17 2.74
C SER A 526 39.73 2.55 2.79
N LEU A 527 39.29 3.47 3.65
CA LEU A 527 39.81 4.83 3.66
C LEU A 527 41.29 4.87 4.06
N GLU A 528 42.14 5.27 3.12
CA GLU A 528 43.60 5.36 3.29
C GLU A 528 44.06 6.80 3.52
N GLU A 529 43.38 7.79 2.95
CA GLU A 529 43.75 9.20 3.06
C GLU A 529 42.52 10.10 3.13
N ILE A 530 42.52 11.02 4.10
CA ILE A 530 41.56 12.11 4.15
C ILE A 530 42.27 13.44 4.41
N SER A 531 42.10 14.40 3.50
CA SER A 531 42.67 15.74 3.58
C SER A 531 41.60 16.82 3.69
N MET A 532 41.78 17.75 4.62
CA MET A 532 40.81 18.81 4.91
C MET A 532 41.50 20.04 5.51
N SER A 533 40.76 21.15 5.65
CA SER A 533 41.26 22.33 6.33
C SER A 533 41.41 22.11 7.84
N VAL A 534 42.43 22.72 8.45
CA VAL A 534 42.59 22.78 9.90
C VAL A 534 41.41 23.47 10.62
N LYS A 535 40.58 24.26 9.90
CA LYS A 535 39.41 24.96 10.44
C LYS A 535 38.35 24.04 11.06
N ILE A 536 38.16 22.84 10.50
CA ILE A 536 37.09 21.91 10.90
C ILE A 536 37.60 20.77 11.80
N LYS A 537 38.87 20.81 12.23
CA LYS A 537 39.53 19.69 12.93
C LYS A 537 38.83 19.25 14.23
N ASP A 538 38.15 20.17 14.90
CA ASP A 538 37.54 19.96 16.23
C ASP A 538 36.05 19.56 16.13
N GLN A 539 35.50 19.43 14.92
CA GLN A 539 34.11 19.02 14.73
C GLN A 539 33.92 17.54 15.08
N ARG A 540 32.76 17.20 15.66
CA ARG A 540 32.46 15.84 16.08
C ARG A 540 32.61 14.81 14.95
N GLY A 541 32.12 15.14 13.74
CA GLY A 541 32.25 14.29 12.55
C GLY A 541 33.69 14.07 12.07
N ILE A 542 34.62 14.96 12.44
CA ILE A 542 36.05 14.84 12.14
C ILE A 542 36.79 14.13 13.27
N ALA A 543 36.47 14.43 14.53
CA ALA A 543 37.10 13.85 15.70
C ALA A 543 36.94 12.33 15.76
N GLU A 544 35.79 11.81 15.33
CA GLU A 544 35.50 10.38 15.28
C GLU A 544 36.30 9.61 14.22
N LEU A 545 36.90 10.28 13.20
CA LEU A 545 37.60 9.62 12.09
C LEU A 545 38.69 8.65 12.56
N LYS A 546 39.36 8.95 13.67
CA LYS A 546 40.38 8.07 14.26
C LYS A 546 39.81 6.75 14.77
N GLU A 547 38.56 6.76 15.26
CA GLU A 547 37.87 5.59 15.78
C GLU A 547 37.23 4.79 14.63
N ILE A 548 36.58 5.48 13.69
CA ILE A 548 35.84 4.82 12.60
C ILE A 548 36.72 4.39 11.42
N CYS A 549 37.85 5.05 11.18
CA CYS A 549 38.76 4.80 10.06
C CYS A 549 40.23 4.75 10.55
N PRO A 550 40.61 3.78 11.39
CA PRO A 550 41.92 3.78 12.07
C PRO A 550 43.13 3.64 11.14
N LYS A 551 42.91 3.19 9.89
CA LYS A 551 43.96 3.05 8.87
C LYS A 551 44.17 4.32 8.03
N ALA A 552 43.24 5.28 8.09
CA ALA A 552 43.27 6.46 7.26
C ALA A 552 44.33 7.46 7.76
N ARG A 553 45.15 7.97 6.83
CA ARG A 553 46.04 9.11 7.05
C ARG A 553 45.24 10.41 7.02
N ILE A 554 45.04 11.02 8.18
CA ILE A 554 44.32 12.29 8.32
C ILE A 554 45.30 13.47 8.15
N ILE A 555 45.06 14.32 7.15
CA ILE A 555 45.92 15.45 6.78
C ILE A 555 45.15 16.76 6.96
N PHE A 556 45.66 17.63 7.84
CA PHE A 556 45.12 18.98 8.03
C PHE A 556 45.96 20.01 7.28
N ARG A 557 45.31 20.74 6.38
CA ARG A 557 45.93 21.80 5.57
C ARG A 557 45.83 23.16 6.28
N PRO A 558 46.90 23.98 6.25
CA PRO A 558 46.86 25.33 6.80
C PRO A 558 45.98 26.24 5.94
N VAL A 559 45.31 27.20 6.58
CA VAL A 559 44.44 28.16 5.89
C VAL A 559 45.27 29.08 4.99
N LYS A 560 45.00 29.10 3.68
CA LYS A 560 45.54 30.14 2.77
C LYS A 560 45.02 31.51 3.22
N LYS A 561 45.91 32.48 3.48
CA LYS A 561 45.53 33.88 3.74
C LYS A 561 44.97 34.45 2.43
N GLU A 562 43.81 35.11 2.48
CA GLU A 562 43.31 35.90 1.35
C GLU A 562 44.27 37.07 1.09
N ASP A 563 44.77 37.18 -0.15
CA ASP A 563 45.59 38.30 -0.61
C ASP A 563 44.74 39.58 -0.70
N THR A 564 44.66 40.34 0.39
CA THR A 564 44.26 41.75 0.32
C THR A 564 45.44 42.58 -0.18
N SER A 565 45.66 42.61 -1.50
CA SER A 565 46.44 43.67 -2.14
C SER A 565 45.75 44.12 -3.43
N GLY A 566 45.11 45.29 -3.37
CA GLY A 566 44.44 45.84 -4.54
C GLY A 566 43.47 47.00 -4.29
N SER A 567 43.95 48.12 -3.75
CA SER A 567 43.56 49.45 -4.29
C SER A 567 44.47 50.54 -3.71
N MET A 568 45.47 50.92 -4.52
CA MET A 568 46.13 52.23 -4.44
C MET A 568 45.11 53.33 -4.68
N THR A 569 45.06 54.31 -3.78
CA THR A 569 44.82 55.71 -4.16
C THR A 569 45.95 56.55 -3.59
N ASP A 570 46.80 57.01 -4.51
CA ASP A 570 47.78 58.08 -4.33
C ASP A 570 47.12 59.32 -3.75
N VAL A 571 47.67 59.85 -2.65
CA VAL A 571 47.67 61.29 -2.36
C VAL A 571 49.08 61.65 -1.93
N ARG A 572 49.73 62.49 -2.75
CA ARG A 572 51.02 63.15 -2.47
C ARG A 572 50.83 64.39 -1.60
N ASP A 573 51.95 64.76 -0.98
CA ASP A 573 52.34 66.08 -0.42
C ASP A 573 51.68 66.46 0.91
N GLU A 574 52.36 67.01 1.92
CA GLU A 574 53.70 67.59 2.10
C GLU A 574 53.93 67.58 3.64
N GLY A 575 55.11 67.22 4.17
CA GLY A 575 56.04 68.23 4.71
C GLY A 575 56.11 68.28 6.25
N GLY A 576 57.33 68.18 6.82
CA GLY A 576 57.66 68.48 8.23
C GLY A 576 58.23 67.28 9.01
N LYS A 577 59.54 66.99 8.96
CA LYS A 577 60.55 67.42 9.96
C LYS A 577 60.04 67.43 11.41
N GLU A 578 60.50 66.49 12.23
CA GLU A 578 61.51 66.76 13.29
C GLU A 578 61.93 65.47 13.99
N SER A 579 63.25 65.36 14.16
CA SER A 579 63.95 64.49 15.09
C SER A 579 63.76 64.99 16.52
N GLU A 580 63.68 64.11 17.51
CA GLU A 580 64.71 63.97 18.56
C GLU A 580 64.32 62.98 19.66
N ASN A 581 65.38 62.55 20.33
CA ASN A 581 65.49 61.57 21.38
C ASN A 581 64.94 62.04 22.74
N GLU A 582 64.73 61.04 23.60
CA GLU A 582 65.06 61.02 25.04
C GLU A 582 64.24 61.85 26.06
N THR A 583 63.78 61.07 27.07
CA THR A 583 63.70 61.39 28.51
C THR A 583 62.64 62.38 29.02
N GLY A 584 61.85 61.90 29.98
CA GLY A 584 60.90 62.66 30.80
C GLY A 584 59.83 61.75 31.37
#